data_AF-A0A1H8TGX4-F1
#
_entry.id   AF-A0A1H8TGX4-F1
#
_cell.length_a   1.000
_cell.length_b   1.000
_cell.length_c   1.000
_cell.angle_alpha   90.00
_cell.angle_beta   90.00
_cell.angle_gamma   90.00
#
_symmetry.space_group_name_H-M   'P 1'
#
loop_
_entity.id
_entity.type
_entity.pdbx_description
1 polymer ?
#
loop_
_entity_poly.entity_id
_entity_poly.type
_entity_poly.pdbx_seq_one_letter_code
_entity_poly.pdbx_strand_id
1 'polypeptide(L)'
;MGDDDYIDEENHDRPRYRPVTEIDPGELADALKTLAGFSENTFLVMQAHQLGMVDNLLNALEDEVMRHQADDDPPREQMALLGAMSPMWIYAAYELQRTWRQRCEEVIRLADNGGLNYKASHLERDLGYRHYDRELRARQLRDAQQRPELVEQMRGDLRRTEIAFTMLEFIRVALAKHEVSRATAA
;
A
#
# COMPACT_ATOMS: atom_id res chain seq x y z
N MET A 1 21.12 -38.20 -19.91
CA MET A 1 21.61 -36.98 -20.57
C MET A 1 20.75 -35.90 -19.97
N GLY A 2 21.26 -35.24 -18.92
CA GLY A 2 20.50 -34.25 -18.15
C GLY A 2 20.51 -32.95 -18.93
N ASP A 3 19.33 -32.38 -19.12
CA ASP A 3 19.20 -30.99 -19.56
C ASP A 3 19.62 -30.13 -18.38
N ASP A 4 20.80 -29.51 -18.51
CA ASP A 4 21.29 -28.47 -17.63
C ASP A 4 20.30 -27.28 -17.70
N ASP A 5 19.68 -27.01 -16.56
CA ASP A 5 19.06 -25.72 -16.25
C ASP A 5 20.16 -24.65 -16.38
N TYR A 6 20.19 -23.96 -17.52
CA TYR A 6 20.93 -22.72 -17.67
C TYR A 6 20.30 -21.67 -16.76
N ILE A 7 20.77 -21.61 -15.52
CA ILE A 7 20.60 -20.43 -14.66
C ILE A 7 21.32 -19.29 -15.38
N ASP A 8 20.55 -18.29 -15.78
CA ASP A 8 21.02 -17.08 -16.43
C ASP A 8 21.98 -16.30 -15.49
N GLU A 9 23.28 -16.60 -15.60
CA GLU A 9 24.36 -15.98 -14.82
C GLU A 9 24.47 -14.46 -15.05
N GLU A 10 23.86 -13.89 -16.10
CA GLU A 10 23.90 -12.45 -16.39
C GLU A 10 23.02 -11.61 -15.45
N ASN A 11 22.13 -12.22 -14.66
CA ASN A 11 21.23 -11.50 -13.76
C ASN A 11 21.84 -11.18 -12.38
N HIS A 12 23.06 -11.66 -12.10
CA HIS A 12 23.74 -11.43 -10.81
C HIS A 12 24.45 -10.07 -10.71
N ASP A 13 24.79 -9.42 -11.83
CA ASP A 13 25.59 -8.20 -11.86
C ASP A 13 24.77 -6.89 -11.83
N ARG A 14 23.43 -6.96 -11.90
CA ARG A 14 22.57 -5.78 -11.77
C ARG A 14 22.12 -5.63 -10.30
N PRO A 15 22.20 -4.43 -9.72
CA PRO A 15 21.68 -4.23 -8.37
C PRO A 15 20.19 -4.59 -8.35
N ARG A 16 19.80 -5.45 -7.39
CA ARG A 16 18.43 -5.95 -7.23
C ARG A 16 17.41 -4.83 -7.00
N TYR A 17 17.88 -3.68 -6.49
CA TYR A 17 17.09 -2.50 -6.16
C TYR A 17 17.71 -1.26 -6.79
N ARG A 18 16.88 -0.26 -7.12
CA ARG A 18 17.35 1.05 -7.57
C ARG A 18 18.10 1.75 -6.43
N PRO A 19 19.16 2.51 -6.72
CA PRO A 19 19.79 3.39 -5.73
C PRO A 19 18.76 4.34 -5.11
N VAL A 20 18.85 4.59 -3.80
CA VAL A 20 17.94 5.50 -3.09
C VAL A 20 17.95 6.91 -3.70
N THR A 21 19.10 7.35 -4.22
CA THR A 21 19.26 8.64 -4.92
C THR A 21 18.46 8.76 -6.22
N GLU A 22 18.01 7.64 -6.78
CA GLU A 22 17.19 7.60 -7.99
C GLU A 22 15.69 7.47 -7.70
N ILE A 23 15.29 7.25 -6.45
CA ILE A 23 13.89 7.13 -6.04
C ILE A 23 13.36 8.53 -5.73
N ASP A 24 12.32 8.97 -6.46
CA ASP A 24 11.72 10.27 -6.17
C ASP A 24 11.00 10.22 -4.80
N PRO A 25 11.17 11.22 -3.91
CA PRO A 25 10.54 11.19 -2.59
C PRO A 25 9.00 11.10 -2.62
N GLY A 26 8.37 11.54 -3.71
CA GLY A 26 6.94 11.46 -3.93
C GLY A 26 6.48 10.17 -4.61
N GLU A 27 7.39 9.32 -5.10
CA GLU A 27 7.09 8.21 -6.02
C GLU A 27 6.03 7.26 -5.45
N LEU A 28 6.15 6.87 -4.16
CA LEU A 28 5.16 6.01 -3.50
C LEU A 28 3.78 6.66 -3.39
N ALA A 29 3.73 7.92 -2.94
CA ALA A 29 2.48 8.65 -2.78
C ALA A 29 1.81 8.89 -4.16
N ASP A 30 2.59 9.21 -5.17
CA ASP A 30 2.14 9.40 -6.54
C ASP A 30 1.61 8.10 -7.14
N ALA A 31 2.30 6.98 -6.95
CA ALA A 31 1.83 5.66 -7.35
C ALA A 31 0.48 5.31 -6.70
N LEU A 32 0.32 5.53 -5.40
CA LEU A 32 -0.95 5.28 -4.70
C LEU A 32 -2.09 6.16 -5.22
N LYS A 33 -1.81 7.43 -5.54
CA LYS A 33 -2.80 8.34 -6.13
C LYS A 33 -3.28 7.93 -7.52
N THR A 34 -2.56 7.05 -8.23
CA THR A 34 -3.04 6.51 -9.51
C THR A 34 -4.17 5.50 -9.37
N LEU A 35 -4.40 4.97 -8.16
CA LEU A 35 -5.47 4.00 -7.90
C LEU A 35 -6.86 4.65 -7.98
N ALA A 36 -7.81 3.94 -8.57
CA ALA A 36 -9.16 4.42 -8.77
C ALA A 36 -9.82 4.86 -7.46
N GLY A 37 -10.36 6.09 -7.45
CA GLY A 37 -11.06 6.67 -6.30
C GLY A 37 -10.15 7.07 -5.13
N PHE A 38 -8.82 6.97 -5.28
CA PHE A 38 -7.87 7.29 -4.21
C PHE A 38 -7.71 8.79 -4.04
N SER A 39 -7.44 9.52 -5.13
CA SER A 39 -7.22 10.98 -5.12
C SER A 39 -8.46 11.78 -4.71
N GLU A 40 -9.66 11.25 -4.94
CA GLU A 40 -10.92 11.85 -4.52
C GLU A 40 -11.17 11.71 -3.02
N ASN A 41 -10.25 11.13 -2.26
CA ASN A 41 -10.31 11.04 -0.81
C ASN A 41 -9.13 11.74 -0.15
N THR A 42 -9.35 12.97 0.35
CA THR A 42 -8.34 13.78 1.02
C THR A 42 -7.62 13.05 2.16
N PHE A 43 -8.32 12.18 2.91
CA PHE A 43 -7.71 11.40 3.99
C PHE A 43 -6.77 10.31 3.49
N LEU A 44 -7.10 9.66 2.36
CA LEU A 44 -6.21 8.67 1.74
C LEU A 44 -4.98 9.35 1.17
N VAL A 45 -5.15 10.50 0.50
CA VAL A 45 -4.05 11.31 -0.03
C VAL A 45 -3.11 11.76 1.08
N MET A 46 -3.65 12.29 2.18
CA MET A 46 -2.86 12.70 3.34
C MET A 46 -2.06 11.53 3.93
N GLN A 47 -2.71 10.37 4.11
CA GLN A 47 -2.04 9.18 4.64
C GLN A 47 -0.98 8.62 3.67
N ALA A 48 -1.19 8.71 2.36
CA ALA A 48 -0.18 8.32 1.36
C ALA A 48 1.07 9.18 1.46
N HIS A 49 0.92 10.50 1.64
CA HIS A 49 2.04 11.40 1.87
C HIS A 49 2.76 11.10 3.19
N GLN A 50 2.02 10.80 4.26
CA GLN A 50 2.60 10.41 5.55
C GLN A 50 3.39 9.10 5.44
N LEU A 51 2.83 8.09 4.77
CA LEU A 51 3.52 6.84 4.50
C LEU A 51 4.80 7.07 3.68
N GLY A 52 4.72 7.89 2.62
CA GLY A 52 5.88 8.26 1.80
C GLY A 52 6.99 8.96 2.60
N MET A 53 6.66 9.82 3.58
CA MET A 53 7.68 10.41 4.44
C MET A 53 8.43 9.35 5.27
N VAL A 54 7.70 8.37 5.82
CA VAL A 54 8.31 7.26 6.58
C VAL A 54 9.10 6.33 5.66
N ASP A 55 8.60 6.08 4.46
CA ASP A 55 9.28 5.29 3.42
C ASP A 55 10.66 5.87 3.07
N ASN A 56 10.71 7.18 2.78
CA ASN A 56 11.98 7.85 2.48
C ASN A 56 12.98 7.79 3.64
N LEU A 57 12.50 7.91 4.87
CA LEU A 57 13.34 7.75 6.05
C LEU A 57 13.89 6.32 6.16
N LEU A 58 13.06 5.30 5.89
CA LEU A 58 13.49 3.91 5.87
C LEU A 58 14.51 3.65 4.77
N ASN A 59 14.27 4.12 3.53
CA ASN A 59 15.21 3.97 2.41
C ASN A 59 16.60 4.53 2.77
N ALA A 60 16.65 5.72 3.39
CA ALA A 60 17.92 6.32 3.83
C ALA A 60 18.61 5.51 4.94
N LEU A 61 17.86 4.97 5.91
CA LEU A 61 18.38 4.11 6.97
C LEU A 61 18.88 2.77 6.41
N GLU A 62 18.16 2.16 5.48
CA GLU A 62 18.53 0.91 4.83
C GLU A 62 19.82 1.06 4.03
N ASP A 63 19.96 2.13 3.25
CA ASP A 63 21.17 2.41 2.48
C ASP A 63 22.39 2.60 3.39
N GLU A 64 22.25 3.37 4.48
CA GLU A 64 23.31 3.57 5.47
C GLU A 64 23.72 2.25 6.14
N VAL A 65 22.75 1.45 6.59
CA VAL A 65 23.00 0.16 7.22
C VAL A 65 23.67 -0.80 6.24
N MET A 66 23.20 -0.88 4.99
CA MET A 66 23.77 -1.77 3.97
C MET A 66 25.22 -1.39 3.63
N ARG A 67 25.52 -0.09 3.54
CA ARG A 67 26.89 0.39 3.26
C ARG A 67 27.90 0.02 4.34
N HIS A 68 27.47 -0.02 5.59
CA HIS A 68 28.36 -0.21 6.76
C HIS A 68 28.16 -1.55 7.49
N GLN A 69 27.38 -2.47 6.93
CA GLN A 69 27.04 -3.72 7.61
C GLN A 69 28.26 -4.63 7.86
N ALA A 70 29.27 -4.56 6.98
CA ALA A 70 30.48 -5.38 7.04
C ALA A 70 31.65 -4.71 7.79
N ASP A 71 31.45 -3.49 8.27
CA ASP A 71 32.49 -2.75 9.00
C ASP A 71 32.73 -3.35 10.39
N ASP A 72 33.94 -3.15 10.93
CA ASP A 72 34.30 -3.61 12.28
C ASP A 72 33.40 -3.00 13.37
N ASP A 73 32.86 -1.80 13.13
CA ASP A 73 31.90 -1.10 13.99
C ASP A 73 30.64 -0.70 13.18
N PRO A 74 29.64 -1.61 13.06
CA PRO A 74 28.44 -1.34 12.26
C PRO A 74 27.54 -0.30 12.95
N PRO A 75 26.67 0.41 12.20
CA PRO A 75 25.82 1.48 12.72
C PRO A 75 24.63 0.94 13.54
N ARG A 76 24.92 0.48 14.77
CA ARG A 76 23.96 -0.26 15.62
C ARG A 76 22.70 0.54 15.98
N GLU A 77 22.83 1.85 16.16
CA GLU A 77 21.68 2.71 16.47
C GLU A 77 20.72 2.80 15.28
N GLN A 78 21.25 2.96 14.07
CA GLN A 78 20.50 3.00 12.82
C GLN A 78 19.84 1.65 12.54
N MET A 79 20.54 0.54 12.79
CA MET A 79 19.96 -0.81 12.70
C MET A 79 18.79 -1.00 13.67
N ALA A 80 18.92 -0.53 14.91
CA ALA A 80 17.86 -0.61 15.91
C ALA A 80 16.64 0.25 15.52
N LEU A 81 16.88 1.46 15.03
CA LEU A 81 15.82 2.35 14.55
C LEU A 81 15.10 1.75 13.33
N LEU A 82 15.86 1.23 12.36
CA LEU A 82 15.33 0.54 11.18
C LEU A 82 14.43 -0.64 11.60
N GLY A 83 14.89 -1.46 12.55
CA GLY A 83 14.12 -2.58 13.11
C GLY A 83 12.84 -2.15 13.83
N ALA A 84 12.83 -0.97 14.47
CA ALA A 84 11.65 -0.43 15.14
C ALA A 84 10.63 0.18 14.17
N MET A 85 11.10 0.85 13.12
CA MET A 85 10.26 1.58 12.16
C MET A 85 9.68 0.69 11.05
N SER A 86 10.42 -0.34 10.61
CA SER A 86 9.96 -1.22 9.52
C SER A 86 8.60 -1.88 9.81
N PRO A 87 8.35 -2.44 11.02
CA PRO A 87 7.02 -2.94 11.36
C PRO A 87 5.95 -1.86 11.27
N MET A 88 6.22 -0.65 11.77
CA MET A 88 5.25 0.45 11.76
C MET A 88 4.84 0.85 10.34
N TRP A 89 5.81 0.87 9.41
CA TRP A 89 5.54 1.10 7.99
C TRP A 89 4.65 0.00 7.40
N ILE A 90 4.91 -1.27 7.72
CA ILE A 90 4.09 -2.41 7.26
C ILE A 90 2.65 -2.28 7.74
N TYR A 91 2.44 -1.94 9.02
CA TYR A 91 1.10 -1.70 9.56
C TYR A 91 0.40 -0.52 8.86
N ALA A 92 1.10 0.60 8.66
CA ALA A 92 0.54 1.78 8.02
C ALA A 92 0.18 1.54 6.55
N ALA A 93 1.07 0.90 5.79
CA ALA A 93 0.85 0.53 4.39
C ALA A 93 -0.35 -0.43 4.26
N TYR A 94 -0.43 -1.45 5.13
CA TYR A 94 -1.56 -2.37 5.17
C TYR A 94 -2.89 -1.66 5.47
N GLU A 95 -2.95 -0.82 6.51
CA GLU A 95 -4.21 -0.16 6.89
C GLU A 95 -4.68 0.85 5.85
N LEU A 96 -3.75 1.56 5.19
CA LEU A 96 -4.06 2.45 4.09
C LEU A 96 -4.66 1.68 2.91
N GLN A 97 -4.00 0.61 2.47
CA GLN A 97 -4.51 -0.23 1.38
C GLN A 97 -5.83 -0.90 1.76
N ARG A 98 -5.95 -1.45 2.97
CA ARG A 98 -7.19 -2.08 3.47
C ARG A 98 -8.35 -1.10 3.39
N THR A 99 -8.15 0.14 3.84
CA THR A 99 -9.17 1.18 3.82
C THR A 99 -9.60 1.52 2.40
N TRP A 100 -8.65 1.70 1.48
CA TRP A 100 -8.95 1.94 0.07
C TRP A 100 -9.71 0.76 -0.56
N ARG A 101 -9.23 -0.47 -0.36
CA ARG A 101 -9.85 -1.70 -0.89
C ARG A 101 -11.30 -1.86 -0.44
N GLN A 102 -11.56 -1.70 0.86
CA GLN A 102 -12.92 -1.76 1.41
C GLN A 102 -13.87 -0.75 0.77
N ARG A 103 -13.38 0.45 0.43
CA ARG A 103 -14.19 1.47 -0.25
C ARG A 103 -14.50 1.07 -1.68
N CYS A 104 -13.52 0.55 -2.42
CA CYS A 104 -13.72 0.04 -3.79
C CYS A 104 -14.73 -1.11 -3.79
N GLU A 105 -14.56 -2.09 -2.90
CA GLU A 105 -15.48 -3.22 -2.75
C GLU A 105 -16.91 -2.77 -2.44
N GLU A 106 -17.08 -1.74 -1.59
CA GLU A 106 -18.40 -1.17 -1.33
C GLU A 106 -19.02 -0.50 -2.55
N VAL A 107 -18.25 0.29 -3.29
CA VAL A 107 -18.72 0.97 -4.51
C VAL A 107 -19.12 -0.07 -5.56
N ILE A 108 -18.26 -1.05 -5.81
CA ILE A 108 -18.49 -2.17 -6.74
C ILE A 108 -19.79 -2.90 -6.38
N ARG A 109 -19.93 -3.31 -5.13
CA ARG A 109 -21.13 -4.02 -4.66
C ARG A 109 -22.40 -3.17 -4.80
N LEU A 110 -22.32 -1.86 -4.55
CA LEU A 110 -23.45 -0.95 -4.74
C LEU A 110 -23.78 -0.69 -6.22
N ALA A 111 -22.78 -0.73 -7.10
CA ALA A 111 -22.99 -0.65 -8.54
C ALA A 111 -23.70 -1.90 -9.05
N ASP A 112 -23.23 -3.08 -8.62
CA ASP A 112 -23.76 -4.39 -9.04
C ASP A 112 -25.22 -4.61 -8.66
N ASN A 113 -25.66 -4.03 -7.54
CA ASN A 113 -27.03 -4.17 -7.05
C ASN A 113 -27.92 -2.93 -7.28
N GLY A 114 -27.43 -1.92 -8.01
CA GLY A 114 -28.16 -0.67 -8.24
C GLY A 114 -28.36 0.23 -7.00
N GLY A 115 -27.64 -0.05 -5.90
CA GLY A 115 -27.76 0.64 -4.62
C GLY A 115 -27.05 1.99 -4.52
N LEU A 116 -26.25 2.40 -5.52
CA LEU A 116 -25.49 3.66 -5.50
C LEU A 116 -26.37 4.88 -5.22
N ASN A 117 -27.46 5.06 -5.97
CA ASN A 117 -28.35 6.21 -5.83
C ASN A 117 -28.99 6.27 -4.43
N TYR A 118 -29.49 5.13 -3.95
CA TYR A 118 -30.11 5.03 -2.63
C TYR A 118 -29.13 5.40 -1.51
N LYS A 119 -27.91 4.86 -1.56
CA LYS A 119 -26.89 5.12 -0.55
C LYS A 119 -26.41 6.58 -0.60
N ALA A 120 -26.19 7.14 -1.79
CA ALA A 120 -25.82 8.54 -1.96
C ALA A 120 -26.90 9.47 -1.39
N SER A 121 -28.16 9.29 -1.78
CA SER A 121 -29.28 10.08 -1.26
C SER A 121 -29.49 9.92 0.26
N HIS A 122 -29.19 8.76 0.83
CA HIS A 122 -29.23 8.58 2.29
C HIS A 122 -28.13 9.40 3.00
N LEU A 123 -26.93 9.45 2.41
CA LEU A 123 -25.80 10.20 2.97
C LEU A 123 -25.99 11.72 2.86
N GLU A 124 -26.63 12.18 1.77
CA GLU A 124 -26.96 13.58 1.48
C GLU A 124 -28.05 14.18 2.38
N ARG A 125 -28.75 13.36 3.17
CA ARG A 125 -29.81 13.85 4.07
C ARG A 125 -29.25 14.88 5.06
N ASP A 126 -29.98 15.98 5.20
CA ASP A 126 -29.67 17.02 6.19
C ASP A 126 -29.79 16.47 7.62
N LEU A 127 -28.75 16.73 8.41
CA LEU A 127 -28.65 16.33 9.82
C LEU A 127 -28.74 17.53 10.77
N GLY A 128 -28.91 18.76 10.25
CA GLY A 128 -28.87 19.99 11.03
C GLY A 128 -27.44 20.43 11.43
N TYR A 129 -26.41 19.73 10.94
CA TYR A 129 -25.00 20.10 11.07
C TYR A 129 -24.18 19.52 9.92
N ARG A 130 -22.98 20.07 9.70
CA ARG A 130 -22.09 19.65 8.62
C ARG A 130 -21.31 18.39 8.99
N HIS A 131 -21.38 17.35 8.16
CA HIS A 131 -20.62 16.12 8.34
C HIS A 131 -19.78 15.82 7.10
N TYR A 132 -18.53 16.32 7.09
CA TYR A 132 -17.64 16.29 5.92
C TYR A 132 -17.49 14.89 5.29
N ASP A 133 -17.29 13.85 6.10
CA ASP A 133 -17.11 12.48 5.59
C ASP A 133 -18.34 11.93 4.85
N ARG A 134 -19.54 12.34 5.28
CA ARG A 134 -20.80 11.95 4.61
C ARG A 134 -20.93 12.66 3.27
N GLU A 135 -20.64 13.95 3.22
CA GLU A 135 -20.63 14.73 1.98
C GLU A 135 -19.63 14.14 0.97
N LEU A 136 -18.42 13.83 1.44
CA LEU A 136 -17.37 13.23 0.64
C LEU A 136 -17.79 11.84 0.12
N ARG A 137 -18.34 11.00 1.00
CA ARG A 137 -18.80 9.66 0.60
C ARG A 137 -19.96 9.73 -0.38
N ALA A 138 -20.91 10.64 -0.19
CA ALA A 138 -22.01 10.85 -1.13
C ALA A 138 -21.48 11.24 -2.52
N ARG A 139 -20.55 12.20 -2.58
CA ARG A 139 -19.93 12.64 -3.84
C ARG A 139 -19.26 11.49 -4.57
N GLN A 140 -18.46 10.68 -3.89
CA GLN A 140 -17.79 9.53 -4.49
C GLN A 140 -18.78 8.49 -5.06
N LEU A 141 -19.92 8.27 -4.39
CA LEU A 141 -20.96 7.38 -4.90
C LEU A 141 -21.68 7.97 -6.12
N ARG A 142 -21.87 9.29 -6.16
CA ARG A 142 -22.40 10.01 -7.34
C ARG A 142 -21.45 9.92 -8.51
N ASP A 143 -20.16 10.09 -8.26
CA ASP A 143 -19.12 9.97 -9.29
C ASP A 143 -19.13 8.56 -9.90
N ALA A 144 -19.19 7.51 -9.08
CA ALA A 144 -19.28 6.12 -9.55
C ALA A 144 -20.59 5.82 -10.31
N GLN A 145 -21.69 6.50 -9.94
CA GLN A 145 -22.96 6.38 -10.66
C GLN A 145 -22.89 7.05 -12.04
N GLN A 146 -22.19 8.19 -12.15
CA GLN A 146 -22.06 8.96 -13.39
C GLN A 146 -20.96 8.42 -14.31
N ARG A 147 -19.97 7.72 -13.75
CA ARG A 147 -18.79 7.19 -14.43
C ARG A 147 -18.67 5.67 -14.21
N PRO A 148 -19.43 4.82 -14.93
CA PRO A 148 -19.31 3.37 -14.80
C PRO A 148 -17.89 2.84 -15.03
N GLU A 149 -17.09 3.53 -15.85
CA GLU A 149 -15.68 3.22 -16.09
C GLU A 149 -14.83 3.30 -14.81
N LEU A 150 -15.21 4.15 -13.83
CA LEU A 150 -14.54 4.21 -12.54
C LEU A 150 -14.71 2.90 -11.77
N VAL A 151 -15.89 2.28 -11.85
CA VAL A 151 -16.17 0.99 -11.19
C VAL A 151 -15.32 -0.12 -11.80
N GLU A 152 -15.17 -0.12 -13.13
CA GLU A 152 -14.32 -1.10 -13.82
C GLU A 152 -12.83 -0.88 -13.53
N GLN A 153 -12.38 0.38 -13.43
CA GLN A 153 -11.03 0.70 -12.97
C GLN A 153 -10.78 0.19 -11.55
N MET A 154 -11.73 0.40 -10.62
CA MET A 154 -11.64 -0.13 -9.26
C MET A 154 -11.48 -1.66 -9.26
N ARG A 155 -12.23 -2.39 -10.09
CA ARG A 155 -12.06 -3.85 -10.22
C ARG A 155 -10.67 -4.22 -10.73
N GLY A 156 -10.17 -3.49 -11.71
CA GLY A 156 -8.83 -3.67 -12.28
C GLY A 156 -7.73 -3.46 -11.24
N ASP A 157 -7.79 -2.35 -10.52
CA ASP A 157 -6.80 -1.98 -9.51
C ASP A 157 -6.82 -2.93 -8.32
N LEU A 158 -8.00 -3.36 -7.84
CA LEU A 158 -8.10 -4.37 -6.79
C LEU A 158 -7.35 -5.66 -7.17
N ARG A 159 -7.52 -6.14 -8.40
CA ARG A 159 -6.78 -7.32 -8.90
C ARG A 159 -5.28 -7.05 -9.00
N ARG A 160 -4.88 -5.88 -9.53
CA ARG A 160 -3.48 -5.48 -9.67
C ARG A 160 -2.75 -5.45 -8.34
N THR A 161 -3.40 -5.00 -7.28
CA THR A 161 -2.78 -4.83 -5.95
C THR A 161 -2.94 -6.06 -5.06
N GLU A 162 -3.66 -7.11 -5.47
CA GLU A 162 -4.00 -8.26 -4.62
C GLU A 162 -2.76 -8.91 -4.00
N ILE A 163 -1.77 -9.26 -4.83
CA ILE A 163 -0.55 -9.96 -4.36
C ILE A 163 0.20 -9.11 -3.32
N ALA A 164 0.42 -7.83 -3.60
CA ALA A 164 1.11 -6.93 -2.69
C ALA A 164 0.34 -6.74 -1.37
N PHE A 165 -0.99 -6.63 -1.44
CA PHE A 165 -1.84 -6.52 -0.26
C PHE A 165 -1.80 -7.79 0.61
N THR A 166 -1.90 -8.98 0.01
CA THR A 166 -1.79 -10.26 0.73
C THR A 166 -0.42 -10.44 1.36
N MET A 167 0.66 -10.01 0.69
CA MET A 167 2.01 -10.04 1.26
C MET A 167 2.11 -9.14 2.49
N LEU A 168 1.60 -7.89 2.42
CA LEU A 168 1.54 -6.99 3.57
C LEU A 168 0.74 -7.60 4.72
N GLU A 169 -0.40 -8.21 4.43
CA GLU A 169 -1.22 -8.89 5.44
C GLU A 169 -0.44 -10.03 6.12
N PHE A 170 0.20 -10.89 5.33
CA PHE A 170 0.97 -12.02 5.82
C PHE A 170 2.12 -11.57 6.73
N ILE A 171 2.92 -10.60 6.27
CA ILE A 171 4.07 -10.09 7.05
C ILE A 171 3.57 -9.43 8.33
N ARG A 172 2.51 -8.62 8.26
CA ARG A 172 1.90 -7.98 9.44
C ARG A 172 1.47 -9.01 10.49
N VAL A 173 0.82 -10.10 10.07
CA VAL A 173 0.41 -11.19 10.97
C VAL A 173 1.63 -11.92 11.56
N ALA A 174 2.65 -12.20 10.75
CA ALA A 174 3.88 -12.85 11.21
C ALA A 174 4.61 -12.00 12.27
N LEU A 175 4.69 -10.68 12.03
CA LEU A 175 5.26 -9.72 12.99
C LEU A 175 4.48 -9.70 14.32
N ALA A 176 3.15 -9.72 14.26
CA ALA A 176 2.31 -9.72 15.48
C ALA A 176 2.45 -11.00 16.30
N LYS A 177 2.70 -12.14 15.65
CA LYS A 177 2.78 -13.45 16.30
C LYS A 177 4.19 -13.84 16.76
N HIS A 178 5.23 -13.10 16.35
CA HIS A 178 6.64 -13.50 16.53
C HIS A 178 6.92 -14.95 16.05
N GLU A 179 6.20 -15.42 15.03
CA GLU A 179 6.37 -16.78 14.52
C GLU A 179 7.62 -16.86 13.64
N VAL A 180 8.70 -17.44 14.17
CA VAL A 180 9.79 -17.96 13.33
C VAL A 180 9.30 -19.29 12.76
N SER A 181 9.14 -19.39 11.44
CA SER A 181 8.81 -20.66 10.80
C SER A 181 9.84 -21.70 11.23
N ARG A 182 9.43 -22.75 11.96
CA ARG A 182 10.31 -23.88 12.23
C ARG A 182 10.71 -24.44 10.88
N ALA A 183 11.99 -24.30 10.53
CA ALA A 183 12.59 -25.10 9.48
C ALA A 183 12.29 -26.55 9.84
N THR A 184 11.48 -27.21 9.03
CA THR A 184 11.26 -28.64 9.17
C THR A 184 12.54 -29.27 8.61
N ALA A 185 13.46 -29.62 9.50
CA ALA A 185 14.57 -30.48 9.14
C ALA A 185 13.97 -31.82 8.72
N ALA A 186 14.05 -32.11 7.42
CA ALA A 186 13.81 -33.44 6.86
C ALA A 186 15.10 -34.25 6.96
#